data_AF-A0A831KBA7-F1
#
_entry.id   AF-A0A831KBA7-F1
#
_cell.length_a   1.000
_cell.length_b   1.000
_cell.length_c   1.000
_cell.angle_alpha   90.00
_cell.angle_beta   90.00
_cell.angle_gamma   90.00
#
_symmetry.space_group_name_H-M   'P 1'
#
loop_
_entity.id
_entity.type
_entity.pdbx_description
1 polymer ?
#
loop_
_entity_poly.entity_id
_entity_poly.type
_entity_poly.pdbx_seq_one_letter_code
_entity_poly.pdbx_strand_id
1 'polypeptide(L)' 'MADQVNCLYCGKKIPKDVAHCPHCGAVSHFQEKGYRAGVRRKFILWFMALVVFCAIMILWLPR' A
#
# COMPACT_ATOMS: atom_id res chain seq x y z
N MET A 1 17.02 9.92 -11.57
CA MET A 1 17.28 8.47 -11.54
C MET A 1 16.10 7.80 -12.22
N ALA A 2 16.24 7.44 -13.51
CA ALA A 2 15.15 6.82 -14.27
C ALA A 2 15.05 5.34 -13.89
N ASP A 3 14.16 5.07 -12.96
CA ASP A 3 13.92 3.74 -12.42
C ASP A 3 13.14 2.93 -13.47
N GLN A 4 13.81 1.98 -14.13
CA GLN A 4 13.27 1.19 -15.24
C GLN A 4 13.10 -0.27 -14.79
N VAL A 5 11.94 -0.86 -15.08
CA VAL A 5 11.64 -2.28 -14.83
C VAL A 5 11.52 -3.02 -16.14
N ASN A 6 11.76 -4.33 -16.09
CA ASN A 6 11.48 -5.18 -17.23
C ASN A 6 9.98 -5.54 -17.26
N CYS A 7 9.33 -5.40 -18.41
CA CYS A 7 7.96 -5.86 -18.56
C CYS A 7 7.93 -7.40 -18.50
N LEU A 8 7.11 -7.97 -17.63
CA LEU A 8 7.01 -9.42 -17.46
C LEU A 8 6.48 -10.15 -18.72
N TYR A 9 5.72 -9.42 -19.55
CA TYR A 9 5.08 -9.99 -20.75
C TYR A 9 5.97 -9.92 -22.00
N CYS A 10 6.61 -8.77 -22.26
CA CYS A 10 7.39 -8.56 -23.48
C CYS A 10 8.91 -8.53 -23.26
N GLY A 11 9.37 -8.54 -22.01
CA GLY A 11 10.80 -8.51 -21.68
C GLY A 11 11.52 -7.23 -22.10
N LYS A 12 10.78 -6.16 -22.40
CA LYS A 12 11.35 -4.83 -22.69
C LYS A 12 11.38 -3.97 -21.43
N LYS A 13 12.44 -3.15 -21.33
CA LYS A 13 12.60 -2.16 -20.28
C LYS A 13 11.54 -1.06 -20.44
N ILE A 14 10.76 -0.85 -19.40
CA ILE A 14 9.73 0.19 -19.31
C ILE A 14 9.99 1.07 -18.09
N PRO A 15 9.57 2.35 -18.11
CA PRO A 15 9.62 3.19 -16.93
C PRO A 15 8.68 2.63 -15.85
N LYS A 16 9.05 2.71 -14.57
CA LYS A 16 8.21 2.20 -13.48
C LYS A 16 6.88 2.95 -13.31
N ASP A 17 6.82 4.20 -13.77
CA ASP A 17 5.65 5.07 -13.61
C ASP A 17 4.61 4.93 -14.74
N VAL A 18 4.79 4.04 -15.72
CA VAL A 18 3.80 3.86 -16.82
C VAL A 18 2.75 2.82 -16.44
N ALA A 19 1.47 3.17 -16.53
CA ALA A 19 0.36 2.26 -16.20
C ALA A 19 0.30 1.04 -17.15
N HIS A 20 0.65 1.25 -18.42
CA HIS A 20 0.67 0.22 -19.46
C HIS A 20 2.02 0.21 -20.16
N CYS A 21 2.48 -0.98 -20.53
CA CYS A 21 3.70 -1.12 -21.32
C CYS A 21 3.49 -0.51 -22.73
N PRO A 22 4.30 0.47 -23.17
CA PRO A 22 4.15 1.08 -24.50
C PRO A 22 4.49 0.14 -25.65
N HIS A 23 5.08 -1.03 -25.36
CA HIS A 23 5.49 -1.98 -26.39
C HIS A 23 4.50 -3.11 -26.63
N CYS A 24 3.81 -3.58 -25.59
CA CYS A 24 2.84 -4.68 -25.71
C CYS A 24 1.42 -4.31 -25.28
N GLY A 25 1.21 -3.12 -24.72
CA GLY A 25 -0.09 -2.67 -24.22
C GLY A 25 -0.54 -3.36 -22.92
N ALA A 26 0.25 -4.28 -22.35
CA ALA A 26 -0.11 -4.97 -21.12
C ALA A 26 -0.07 -4.03 -19.91
N VAL A 27 -0.98 -4.25 -18.96
CA VAL A 27 -0.99 -3.56 -17.66
C VAL A 27 0.33 -3.81 -16.92
N SER A 28 0.94 -2.74 -16.42
CA SER A 28 2.18 -2.83 -15.65
C SER A 28 1.89 -3.33 -14.23
N HIS A 29 2.50 -4.45 -13.85
CA HIS A 29 2.40 -4.98 -12.48
C HIS A 29 3.32 -4.25 -11.49
N PHE A 30 4.25 -3.43 -11.99
CA PHE A 30 5.27 -2.74 -11.21
C PHE A 30 4.86 -1.33 -10.75
N GLN A 31 3.55 -1.04 -10.71
CA GLN A 31 3.02 0.18 -10.12
C GLN A 31 3.27 0.19 -8.60
N GLU A 32 4.50 0.54 -8.20
CA GLU A 32 4.89 0.70 -6.79
C GLU A 32 4.34 1.99 -6.16
N LYS A 33 3.64 2.85 -6.92
CA LYS A 33 3.14 4.13 -6.43
C LYS A 33 1.62 4.22 -6.48
N GLY A 34 1.02 4.16 -5.29
CA GLY A 34 -0.13 5.03 -5.00
C GLY A 34 -1.30 4.42 -4.25
N TYR A 35 -1.40 3.10 -4.09
CA TYR A 35 -2.57 2.52 -3.43
C TYR A 35 -2.37 2.30 -1.92
N ARG A 36 -2.70 3.36 -1.16
CA ARG A 36 -3.21 3.32 0.24
C ARG A 36 -2.22 3.25 1.41
N ALA A 37 -1.20 4.10 1.45
CA ALA A 37 -0.59 4.47 2.74
C ALA A 37 -1.56 5.29 3.63
N GLY A 38 -2.51 6.03 3.04
CA GLY A 38 -3.43 6.91 3.79
C GLY A 38 -4.62 6.20 4.46
N VAL A 39 -5.21 5.20 3.80
CA VAL A 39 -6.44 4.54 4.32
C VAL A 39 -6.12 3.57 5.47
N ARG A 40 -4.99 2.85 5.40
CA ARG A 40 -4.59 1.91 6.46
C ARG A 40 -4.25 2.63 7.78
N ARG A 41 -3.71 3.84 7.71
CA ARG A 41 -3.35 4.67 8.87
C ARG A 41 -4.57 5.02 9.73
N LYS A 42 -5.68 5.40 9.09
CA LYS A 42 -6.90 5.80 9.79
C LYS A 42 -7.50 4.61 10.53
N PHE A 43 -7.56 3.44 9.90
CA PHE A 43 -8.03 2.21 10.55
C PHE A 43 -7.16 1.80 11.75
N ILE A 44 -5.83 1.85 11.61
CA ILE A 44 -4.90 1.49 12.69
C ILE A 44 -5.04 2.45 13.89
N LEU A 45 -5.14 3.76 13.65
CA LEU A 45 -5.34 4.74 14.73
C LEU A 45 -6.66 4.53 15.48
N TRP A 46 -7.75 4.24 14.77
CA TRP A 46 -9.03 3.92 15.38
C TRP A 46 -8.96 2.64 16.23
N PHE A 47 -8.30 1.59 15.74
CA PHE A 47 -8.14 0.35 16.49
C PHE A 47 -7.29 0.55 17.76
N MET A 48 -6.20 1.31 17.66
CA MET A 48 -5.34 1.65 18.81
C MET A 48 -6.13 2.38 19.91
N ALA A 49 -6.96 3.36 19.54
CA ALA A 49 -7.82 4.07 20.49
C ALA A 49 -8.84 3.15 21.18
N LEU A 50 -9.45 2.22 20.45
CA LEU A 50 -10.38 1.22 21.00
C LEU A 50 -9.68 0.29 22.00
N VAL A 51 -8.48 -0.18 21.68
CA VAL A 51 -7.69 -1.06 22.57
C VAL A 51 -7.33 -0.33 23.88
N VAL A 52 -6.89 0.92 23.80
CA VAL A 52 -6.59 1.72 25.00
C VAL A 52 -7.84 1.91 25.85
N PHE A 53 -9.00 2.20 25.24
CA PHE A 53 -10.26 2.32 25.97
C PHE A 53 -10.66 1.02 26.68
N CYS A 54 -10.54 -0.13 26.00
CA CYS A 54 -10.78 -1.45 26.62
C CYS A 54 -9.81 -1.73 27.78
N ALA A 55 -8.52 -1.44 27.61
CA ALA A 55 -7.53 -1.65 28.67
C ALA A 55 -7.81 -0.76 29.89
N ILE A 56 -8.20 0.50 29.67
CA ILE A 56 -8.63 1.40 30.74
C ILE A 56 -9.86 0.82 31.44
N MET A 57 -10.88 0.36 30.71
CA MET A 57 -12.05 -0.27 31.32
C MET A 57 -11.70 -1.52 32.15
N ILE A 58 -10.77 -2.35 31.70
CA ILE A 58 -10.33 -3.56 32.44
C ILE A 58 -9.58 -3.17 33.71
N LEU A 59 -8.75 -2.13 33.67
CA LEU A 59 -8.05 -1.63 34.85
C LEU A 59 -8.97 -0.85 35.80
N TRP A 60 -10.03 -0.24 35.25
CA TRP A 60 -10.99 0.57 36.00
C TRP A 60 -12.14 -0.24 36.56
N LEU A 61 -12.40 -1.44 36.01
CA LEU A 61 -13.19 -2.46 36.67
C LEU A 61 -12.26 -3.10 37.72
N PRO A 62 -12.25 -2.57 38.94
CA PRO A 62 -11.39 -3.08 39.97
C PRO A 62 -11.98 -4.47 40.29
N ARG A 63 -11.12 -5.48 40.22
CA ARG A 63 -11.23 -6.67 41.08
C ARG A 63 -12.06 -6.42 42.35
#